data_AF-A0AAV3H146-F1
#
_entry.id   AF-A0AAV3H146-F1
#
_cell.length_a   1.000
_cell.length_b   1.000
_cell.length_c   1.000
_cell.angle_alpha   90.00
_cell.angle_beta   90.00
_cell.angle_gamma   90.00
#
_symmetry.space_group_name_H-M   'P 1'
#
loop_
_entity.id
_entity.type
_entity.pdbx_description
1 polymer ?
#
loop_
_entity_poly.entity_id
_entity_poly.type
_entity_poly.pdbx_seq_one_letter_code
_entity_poly.pdbx_strand_id
1 'polypeptide(L)' 'MNIIKKYEFGYITYEQLIEELWGYGQQLINEVGIDCFCFYIESGAGYHKNRYYIFPYPPK' A
#
# COMPACT_ATOMS: atom_id res chain seq x y z
N MET A 1 0.50 9.10 2.87
CA MET A 1 0.91 7.72 3.18
C MET A 1 -0.10 7.17 4.18
N ASN A 2 -0.86 6.13 3.82
CA ASN A 2 -1.90 5.59 4.72
C ASN A 2 -1.29 4.79 5.87
N ILE A 3 -2.12 4.41 6.86
CA ILE A 3 -1.72 3.68 8.07
C ILE A 3 -1.13 2.29 7.75
N ILE A 4 -1.62 1.59 6.72
CA ILE A 4 -1.10 0.29 6.27
C ILE A 4 0.35 0.43 5.79
N LYS A 5 0.65 1.39 4.92
CA LYS A 5 2.00 1.68 4.46
C LYS A 5 2.92 2.16 5.58
N LYS A 6 2.38 2.89 6.56
CA LYS A 6 3.15 3.26 7.76
C LYS A 6 3.55 2.01 8.55
N TYR A 7 2.66 1.02 8.67
CA TYR A 7 2.98 -0.26 9.30
C TYR A 7 3.99 -1.08 8.48
N GLU A 8 3.79 -1.21 7.16
CA GLU A 8 4.71 -1.95 6.28
C GLU A 8 6.13 -1.38 6.29
N PHE A 9 6.27 -0.05 6.46
CA PHE A 9 7.56 0.62 6.59
C PHE A 9 8.09 0.72 8.03
N GLY A 10 7.39 0.13 9.01
CA GLY A 10 7.83 0.07 10.40
C GLY A 10 7.71 1.37 11.18
N TYR A 11 6.92 2.33 10.71
CA TYR A 11 6.69 3.62 11.40
C TYR A 11 5.71 3.53 12.57
N ILE A 12 4.88 2.48 12.61
CA ILE A 12 3.87 2.26 13.66
C ILE A 12 3.87 0.78 14.06
N THR A 13 3.39 0.48 15.28
CA THR A 13 3.27 -0.89 15.76
C THR A 13 1.99 -1.57 15.24
N TYR A 14 1.92 -2.89 15.43
CA TYR A 14 0.73 -3.65 15.10
C TYR A 14 -0.48 -3.23 15.95
N GLU A 15 -0.29 -2.93 17.24
CA GLU A 15 -1.36 -2.46 18.12
C GLU A 15 -1.97 -1.14 17.61
N GLN A 16 -1.12 -0.19 17.20
CA GLN A 16 -1.54 1.08 16.63
C GLN A 16 -2.28 0.93 15.30
N LEU A 17 -1.83 -0.01 14.45
CA LEU A 17 -2.52 -0.33 13.21
C LEU A 17 -3.93 -0.85 13.48
N ILE A 18 -4.08 -1.75 14.45
CA ILE A 18 -5.37 -2.34 14.81
C ILE A 18 -6.31 -1.27 15.35
N GLU A 19 -5.88 -0.43 16.29
CA GLU A 19 -6.75 0.65 16.83
C GLU A 19 -7.33 1.54 15.71
N GLU A 20 -6.50 1.93 14.74
CA GLU A 20 -6.91 2.73 13.58
C GLU A 20 -7.81 1.96 12.60
N LEU A 21 -7.55 0.67 12.36
CA LEU A 21 -8.43 -0.17 11.54
C LEU A 21 -9.80 -0.37 12.18
N TRP A 22 -9.91 -0.37 13.51
CA TRP A 22 -11.21 -0.49 14.16
C TRP A 22 -12.00 0.83 14.12
N GLY A 23 -11.32 1.98 14.08
CA GLY A 23 -11.96 3.30 13.97
C GLY A 23 -12.40 3.67 12.55
N TYR A 24 -11.54 3.44 11.55
CA TYR A 24 -11.73 3.91 10.16
C TYR A 24 -11.58 2.80 9.10
N GLY A 25 -11.50 1.54 9.51
CA GLY A 25 -11.03 0.43 8.67
C GLY A 25 -11.76 0.28 7.35
N GLN A 26 -13.08 0.48 7.29
CA GLN A 26 -13.82 0.24 6.05
C GLN A 26 -13.52 1.28 4.96
N GLN A 27 -13.39 2.56 5.32
CA GLN A 27 -13.00 3.60 4.35
C GLN A 27 -11.54 3.42 3.93
N LEU A 28 -10.66 3.14 4.88
CA LEU A 28 -9.23 3.04 4.63
C LEU A 28 -8.87 1.79 3.82
N ILE A 29 -9.53 0.65 4.09
CA ILE A 29 -9.40 -0.58 3.29
C ILE A 29 -9.95 -0.36 1.87
N ASN A 30 -11.06 0.39 1.71
CA ASN A 30 -11.61 0.68 0.39
C ASN A 30 -10.63 1.45 -0.49
N GLU A 31 -9.96 2.48 0.06
CA GLU A 31 -8.97 3.26 -0.70
C GLU A 31 -7.78 2.41 -1.15
N VAL A 32 -7.23 1.58 -0.25
CA VAL A 32 -6.11 0.67 -0.58
C VAL A 32 -6.54 -0.43 -1.53
N GLY A 33 -7.72 -0.98 -1.29
CA GLY A 33 -8.29 -2.04 -2.11
C GLY A 33 -8.47 -1.59 -3.55
N ILE A 34 -8.98 -0.38 -3.78
CA ILE A 34 -9.12 0.20 -5.12
C ILE A 34 -7.75 0.39 -5.78
N ASP A 35 -6.77 0.96 -5.08
CA ASP A 35 -5.41 1.15 -5.61
C ASP A 35 -4.75 -0.20 -6.01
N CYS A 36 -4.85 -1.21 -5.15
CA CYS A 36 -4.33 -2.56 -5.42
C CYS A 36 -5.07 -3.22 -6.58
N PHE A 37 -6.41 -3.11 -6.62
CA PHE A 37 -7.23 -3.66 -7.70
C PHE A 37 -6.85 -3.03 -9.06
N CYS A 38 -6.75 -1.71 -9.12
CA CYS A 38 -6.29 -0.99 -10.31
C CYS A 38 -4.89 -1.44 -10.75
N PHE A 39 -3.95 -1.58 -9.81
CA PHE A 39 -2.60 -2.06 -10.12
C PHE A 39 -2.61 -3.45 -10.79
N TYR A 40 -3.38 -4.41 -10.25
CA TYR A 40 -3.42 -5.76 -10.82
C TYR A 40 -4.09 -5.80 -12.20
N ILE A 41 -5.15 -5.03 -12.42
CA ILE A 41 -5.80 -4.91 -13.73
C ILE A 41 -4.85 -4.28 -14.76
N GLU A 42 -4.20 -3.18 -14.40
CA GLU A 42 -3.24 -2.49 -15.27
C GLU A 42 -2.05 -3.41 -15.61
N SER A 43 -1.49 -4.09 -14.61
CA SER A 43 -0.40 -5.05 -14.80
C SER A 43 -0.80 -6.22 -15.71
N GLY A 44 -2.02 -6.76 -15.57
CA GLY A 44 -2.53 -7.82 -16.45
C GLY A 44 -2.74 -7.36 -17.90
N ALA A 45 -3.00 -6.06 -18.10
CA ALA A 45 -3.10 -5.43 -19.41
C ALA A 45 -1.75 -4.96 -19.99
N GLY A 46 -0.63 -5.21 -19.30
CA GLY A 46 0.72 -4.80 -19.73
C GLY A 46 1.08 -3.34 -19.40
N TYR A 47 0.26 -2.64 -18.63
CA TYR A 47 0.54 -1.30 -18.14
C TYR A 47 1.25 -1.36 -16.78
N HIS A 48 2.57 -1.17 -16.80
CA HIS A 48 3.38 -1.16 -15.58
C HIS A 48 3.70 0.27 -15.17
N LYS A 49 2.88 0.84 -14.26
CA LYS A 49 3.26 2.09 -13.61
C LYS A 49 4.40 1.80 -12.63
N ASN A 50 5.56 2.42 -12.86
CA ASN A 50 6.77 2.35 -12.02
C ASN A 50 6.57 2.83 -10.56
N ARG A 51 5.35 3.22 -10.18
CA ARG A 51 4.99 3.79 -8.88
C ARG A 51 5.13 2.79 -7.72
N TYR A 52 5.02 1.49 -7.99
CA TYR A 52 5.07 0.42 -7.00
C TYR A 52 6.30 -0.49 -7.16
N TYR A 53 7.18 -0.19 -8.11
CA TYR A 53 8.38 -1.00 -8.37
C TYR A 53 9.54 -0.46 -7.56
N ILE A 54 10.20 -1.34 -6.81
CA ILE A 54 11.47 -1.03 -6.16
C ILE A 54 12.56 -1.26 -7.20
N PHE A 55 13.14 -0.18 -7.71
CA PHE A 55 14.31 -0.29 -8.56
C PHE A 55 15.52 -0.64 -7.69
N PRO A 56 16.32 -1.66 -8.05
CA PRO A 56 17.61 -1.86 -7.42
C PRO A 56 18.44 -0.60 -7.64
N TYR A 57 18.97 -0.02 -6.56
CA TYR A 57 19.92 1.09 -6.67
C TYR A 57 21.14 0.62 -7.45
N PRO A 58 21.63 1.38 -8.45
CA PRO A 58 22.87 1.02 -9.12
C PRO A 58 24.01 1.00 -8.09
N PRO A 59 24.85 -0.05 -8.07
CA PRO A 59 26.04 -0.07 -7.22
C PRO A 59 26.94 1.11 -7.61
N LYS A 60 27.49 1.79 -6.59
CA LYS A 60 28.43 2.91 -6.74
C LYS A 60 29.75 2.47 -7.38
#